data_AF-A0A2A3JGG5-F1
#
_entry.id   AF-A0A2A3JGG5-F1
#
_cell.length_a   1.000
_cell.length_b   1.000
_cell.length_c   1.000
_cell.angle_alpha   90.00
_cell.angle_beta   90.00
_cell.angle_gamma   90.00
#
_symmetry.space_group_name_H-M   'P 1'
#
loop_
_entity.id
_entity.type
_entity.pdbx_description
1 polymer ?
#
loop_
_entity_poly.entity_id
_entity_poly.type
_entity_poly.pdbx_seq_one_letter_code
_entity_poly.pdbx_strand_id
1 'polypeptide(L)' 'MPEPKTRQDYLDIADEALREASALARRAASAAYSQGRHNETQDHAAAGALWAVVARSAAAVARALPETPEDTNA' A
#
# COMPACT_ATOMS: atom_id res chain seq x y z
N MET A 1 -14.32 -21.75 0.10
CA MET A 1 -14.41 -20.42 -0.52
C MET A 1 -13.88 -19.43 0.51
N PRO A 2 -12.85 -18.63 0.22
CA PRO A 2 -12.43 -17.57 1.15
C PRO A 2 -13.57 -16.56 1.30
N GLU A 3 -13.75 -16.03 2.51
CA GLU A 3 -14.75 -14.99 2.77
C GLU A 3 -14.46 -13.73 1.95
N PRO A 4 -15.51 -13.03 1.46
CA PRO A 4 -15.33 -11.77 0.75
C PRO A 4 -14.73 -10.72 1.68
N LYS A 5 -13.65 -10.07 1.23
CA LYS A 5 -13.00 -8.97 1.97
C LYS A 5 -13.94 -7.79 2.13
N THR A 6 -13.99 -7.25 3.33
CA THR A 6 -14.78 -6.09 3.74
C THR A 6 -14.08 -4.77 3.36
N ARG A 7 -14.81 -3.65 3.48
CA ARG A 7 -14.23 -2.31 3.34
C ARG A 7 -13.04 -2.09 4.30
N GLN A 8 -13.16 -2.56 5.55
CA GLN A 8 -12.10 -2.42 6.54
C GLN A 8 -10.85 -3.22 6.14
N ASP A 9 -11.01 -4.44 5.62
CA ASP A 9 -9.86 -5.24 5.15
C ASP A 9 -9.06 -4.51 4.07
N TYR A 10 -9.73 -3.81 3.16
CA TYR A 10 -9.04 -3.01 2.14
C TYR A 10 -8.40 -1.73 2.69
N LEU A 11 -8.98 -1.12 3.72
CA LEU A 11 -8.35 0.01 4.42
C LEU A 11 -7.08 -0.45 5.16
N ASP A 12 -7.11 -1.62 5.80
CA ASP A 12 -5.96 -2.18 6.50
C ASP A 12 -4.83 -2.52 5.52
N ILE A 13 -5.16 -3.11 4.36
CA ILE A 13 -4.20 -3.32 3.27
C ILE A 13 -3.63 -1.99 2.76
N ALA A 14 -4.47 -0.96 2.61
CA ALA A 14 -4.03 0.34 2.13
C ALA A 14 -3.04 1.00 3.10
N ASP A 15 -3.30 0.89 4.41
CA ASP A 15 -2.45 1.43 5.46
C ASP A 15 -1.11 0.67 5.59
N GLU A 16 -1.14 -0.66 5.55
CA GLU A 16 0.08 -1.48 5.54
C GLU A 16 0.96 -1.15 4.34
N ALA A 17 0.37 -1.10 3.14
CA ALA A 17 1.08 -0.76 1.92
C ALA A 17 1.66 0.67 1.97
N LEU A 18 0.94 1.63 2.57
CA LEU A 18 1.44 3.00 2.74
C LEU A 18 2.63 3.06 3.71
N ARG A 19 2.61 2.26 4.77
CA ARG A 19 3.73 2.15 5.73
C ARG A 19 4.98 1.59 5.04
N GLU A 20 4.84 0.52 4.26
CA GLU A 20 5.96 -0.07 3.50
C GLU A 20 6.52 0.89 2.43
N ALA A 21 5.63 1.56 1.68
CA ALA A 21 6.04 2.58 0.70
C ALA A 21 6.87 3.70 1.36
N SER A 22 6.42 4.17 2.53
CA SER A 22 7.10 5.22 3.30
C SER A 22 8.46 4.75 3.84
N ALA A 23 8.55 3.51 4.33
CA ALA A 23 9.79 2.93 4.82
C ALA A 23 10.84 2.81 3.71
N LEU A 24 10.42 2.34 2.53
CA LEU A 24 11.28 2.20 1.36
C LEU A 24 11.73 3.55 0.80
N ALA A 25 10.83 4.55 0.76
CA ALA A 25 11.20 5.91 0.36
C ALA A 25 12.29 6.50 1.28
N ARG A 26 12.20 6.27 2.59
CA ARG A 26 13.25 6.68 3.55
C ARG A 26 14.57 5.95 3.32
N ARG A 27 14.53 4.63 3.04
CA ARG A 27 15.73 3.85 2.71
C ARG A 27 16.37 4.31 1.41
N ALA A 28 15.58 4.59 0.38
CA ALA A 28 16.06 5.17 -0.88
C ALA A 28 16.75 6.52 -0.64
N ALA A 29 16.11 7.42 0.13
CA ALA A 29 16.71 8.70 0.48
C ALA A 29 18.04 8.52 1.24
N SER A 30 18.09 7.61 2.22
CA SER A 30 19.32 7.32 2.98
C SER A 30 20.44 6.75 2.10
N ALA A 31 20.10 5.87 1.15
CA ALA A 31 21.05 5.29 0.21
C ALA A 31 21.59 6.34 -0.77
N ALA A 32 20.75 7.29 -1.19
CA ALA A 32 21.13 8.36 -2.12
C ALA A 32 22.23 9.28 -1.55
N TYR A 33 22.27 9.47 -0.23
CA TYR A 33 23.31 10.25 0.45
C TYR A 33 24.63 9.48 0.65
N SER A 34 24.65 8.18 0.40
CA SER A 34 25.84 7.34 0.54
C SER A 34 26.53 7.15 -0.81
N GLN A 35 27.83 7.47 -0.88
CA GLN A 35 28.61 7.27 -2.10
C GLN A 35 28.59 5.79 -2.54
N GLY A 36 28.25 5.54 -3.81
CA GLY A 36 28.30 4.21 -4.43
C GLY A 36 27.06 3.32 -4.30
N ARG A 37 25.96 3.79 -3.69
CA ARG A 37 24.73 2.99 -3.47
C ARG A 37 23.57 3.36 -4.42
N HIS A 38 23.89 3.67 -5.67
CA HIS A 38 22.89 4.07 -6.66
C HIS A 38 21.88 2.96 -6.95
N ASN A 39 22.32 1.70 -7.03
CA ASN A 39 21.42 0.57 -7.26
C ASN A 39 20.45 0.37 -6.08
N GLU A 40 20.94 0.42 -4.83
CA GLU A 40 20.08 0.34 -3.63
C GLU A 40 19.04 1.46 -3.60
N THR A 41 19.42 2.67 -4.01
CA THR A 41 18.50 3.81 -4.12
C THR A 41 17.38 3.52 -5.12
N GLN A 42 17.74 3.03 -6.31
CA GLN A 42 16.79 2.71 -7.38
C GLN A 42 15.86 1.57 -6.97
N ASP A 43 16.40 0.51 -6.36
CA ASP A 43 15.64 -0.66 -5.93
C ASP A 43 14.62 -0.29 -4.85
N HIS A 44 15.04 0.46 -3.83
CA HIS A 44 14.14 0.95 -2.79
C HIS A 44 13.07 1.89 -3.33
N ALA A 45 13.42 2.81 -4.24
CA ALA A 45 12.46 3.72 -4.86
C ALA A 45 11.42 2.97 -5.71
N ALA A 46 11.86 2.00 -6.51
CA ALA A 46 10.98 1.19 -7.34
C ALA A 46 10.01 0.35 -6.49
N ALA A 47 10.52 -0.34 -5.46
CA ALA A 47 9.69 -1.11 -4.54
C ALA A 47 8.71 -0.22 -3.77
N GLY A 48 9.15 0.96 -3.31
CA GLY A 48 8.29 1.91 -2.62
C GLY A 48 7.16 2.43 -3.52
N ALA A 49 7.45 2.67 -4.80
CA ALA A 49 6.44 3.06 -5.79
C ALA A 49 5.38 1.98 -6.02
N LEU A 50 5.78 0.69 -6.06
CA LEU A 50 4.84 -0.43 -6.18
C LEU A 50 3.88 -0.50 -4.97
N TRP A 51 4.41 -0.37 -3.75
CA TRP A 51 3.60 -0.34 -2.54
C TRP A 51 2.63 0.85 -2.52
N ALA A 52 3.04 2.03 -3.01
CA ALA A 52 2.15 3.17 -3.13
C ALA A 52 1.00 2.93 -4.12
N VAL A 53 1.25 2.18 -5.20
CA VAL A 53 0.19 1.74 -6.13
C VAL A 53 -0.78 0.77 -5.45
N VAL A 54 -0.27 -0.21 -4.69
CA VAL A 54 -1.11 -1.13 -3.91
C VAL A 54 -1.99 -0.36 -2.93
N ALA A 55 -1.41 0.59 -2.18
CA ALA A 55 -2.15 1.43 -1.24
C ALA A 55 -3.27 2.20 -1.93
N ARG A 56 -2.98 2.82 -3.09
CA ARG A 56 -3.96 3.58 -3.86
C ARG A 56 -5.09 2.67 -4.37
N SER A 57 -4.76 1.49 -4.90
CA SER A 57 -5.75 0.54 -5.40
C SER A 57 -6.65 0.02 -4.28
N ALA A 58 -6.07 -0.37 -3.14
CA ALA A 58 -6.83 -0.85 -1.98
C ALA A 58 -7.75 0.24 -1.43
N ALA A 59 -7.27 1.48 -1.31
CA ALA A 59 -8.10 2.61 -0.91
C ALA A 59 -9.24 2.91 -1.91
N ALA A 60 -9.00 2.74 -3.22
CA ALA A 60 -10.04 2.90 -4.23
C ALA A 60 -11.13 1.81 -4.11
N VAL A 61 -10.74 0.56 -3.85
CA VAL A 61 -11.70 -0.53 -3.60
C VAL A 61 -12.48 -0.28 -2.32
N ALA A 62 -11.81 0.11 -1.23
CA ALA A 62 -12.47 0.44 0.03
C ALA A 62 -13.53 1.54 -0.12
N ARG A 63 -13.26 2.57 -0.94
CA ARG A 63 -14.23 3.65 -1.23
C ARG A 63 -15.43 3.18 -2.06
N ALA A 64 -15.28 2.11 -2.84
CA ALA A 64 -16.35 1.54 -3.64
C ALA A 64 -17.24 0.56 -2.84
N LEU A 65 -16.78 0.10 -1.67
CA LEU A 65 -17.53 -0.81 -0.81
C LEU A 65 -18.42 -0.03 0.18
N PRO A 66 -19.59 -0.59 0.53
CA PRO A 66 -20.46 0.01 1.54
C PRO A 66 -19.79 0.00 2.92
N GLU A 67 -20.16 0.97 3.75
CA GLU A 67 -19.56 1.21 5.08
C GLU A 67 -19.99 0.16 6.11
N THR A 68 -21.16 -0.43 5.89
CA THR A 68 -21.70 -1.62 6.56
C THR A 68 -21.90 -2.69 5.50
N PRO A 69 -21.67 -3.99 5.79
CA PRO A 69 -22.22 -5.04 4.94
C PRO A 69 -23.73 -4.83 4.96
N GLU A 70 -24.31 -4.30 3.88
CA GLU A 70 -25.76 -4.20 3.75
C GLU A 70 -26.30 -5.61 3.90
N ASP A 71 -27.07 -5.83 4.96
CA ASP A 71 -28.02 -6.93 5.08
C ASP A 71 -28.94 -6.86 3.86
N THR A 72 -28.49 -7.47 2.77
CA THR A 72 -29.28 -7.67 1.56
C THR A 72 -30.22 -8.83 1.84
N ASN A 73 -31.19 -8.60 2.73
CA ASN A 73 -32.37 -9.42 2.98
C ASN A 73 -33.37 -8.55 3.76
N ALA A 74 -34.04 -7.64 3.05
CA ALA A 74 -35.30 -7.02 3.48
C ALA A 74 -36.44 -7.59 2.63
#